data_AF-A0A9Q0C1C8-F1
#
_entry.id   AF-A0A9Q0C1C8-F1
#
_cell.length_a   1.000
_cell.length_b   1.000
_cell.length_c   1.000
_cell.angle_alpha   90.00
_cell.angle_beta   90.00
_cell.angle_gamma   90.00
#
_symmetry.space_group_name_H-M   'P 1'
#
loop_
_entity.id
_entity.type
_entity.pdbx_description
1 polymer ?
#
loop_
_entity_poly.entity_id
_entity_poly.type
_entity_poly.pdbx_seq_one_letter_code
_entity_poly.pdbx_strand_id
1 'polypeptide(L)'
;MAKKIVVARPFLAREEDNEGNTPMQLAVIWNKLDVVKILLEYDRSLGYLMSSKDNFPLLISAAYRGNVEVAKEILNYCPDAPIWKPDGWTILHEAVRSHQEEFVDYILKSSRLHEAIINMRGEDGQTALHIAVLNADPKMVRDLLAHKATNLTIANSKGNLPGDILAGNTEHAKTLNWNELLMTISKASHTNLAFISNQDAKQTLTEKSIEKIESLTQTYTNSTSLVAILIATITFAAAFTLPGGYNNDSGLPIMARKVAFKIFLISDTLAMCSSLVVAFMCILARWEDLRFLLYYRYITKKLMWFAYMAAIVAFASGLYTVVAPRIMWLAVLIFIMSSGLPFLTKLLGEWPLMKLRLRLGCDYQSKLLEMV
;
A
#
# COMPACT_ATOMS: atom_id res chain seq x y z
N MET A 1 -27.31 -12.31 40.69
CA MET A 1 -26.83 -11.42 41.78
C MET A 1 -27.22 -9.97 41.51
N ALA A 2 -26.89 -9.40 40.34
CA ALA A 2 -27.23 -8.02 39.95
C ALA A 2 -28.70 -7.63 40.21
N LYS A 3 -29.68 -8.43 39.76
CA LYS A 3 -31.12 -8.16 39.97
C LYS A 3 -31.51 -7.99 41.45
N LYS A 4 -30.94 -8.79 42.35
CA LYS A 4 -31.20 -8.70 43.79
C LYS A 4 -30.61 -7.41 44.38
N ILE A 5 -29.42 -7.01 43.93
CA ILE A 5 -28.72 -5.81 44.42
C ILE A 5 -29.47 -4.55 43.99
N VAL A 6 -29.86 -4.46 42.72
CA VAL A 6 -30.54 -3.28 42.17
C VAL A 6 -31.92 -3.08 42.82
N VAL A 7 -32.63 -4.16 43.13
CA VAL A 7 -33.89 -4.09 43.89
C VAL A 7 -33.68 -3.68 45.35
N ALA A 8 -32.63 -4.20 46.00
CA ALA A 8 -32.38 -3.91 47.41
C ALA A 8 -31.76 -2.53 47.64
N ARG A 9 -30.95 -2.03 46.70
CA ARG A 9 -30.25 -0.74 46.78
C ARG A 9 -30.21 -0.06 45.40
N PRO A 10 -31.31 0.59 44.98
CA PRO A 10 -31.44 1.28 43.70
C PRO A 10 -30.33 2.28 43.36
N PHE A 11 -29.90 3.05 44.36
CA PHE A 11 -28.91 4.12 44.17
C PHE A 11 -27.54 3.58 43.70
N LEU A 12 -27.19 2.32 44.03
CA LEU A 12 -25.94 1.70 43.59
C LEU A 12 -25.84 1.60 42.07
N ALA A 13 -26.96 1.55 41.33
CA ALA A 13 -26.93 1.46 39.87
C ALA A 13 -26.30 2.69 39.20
N ARG A 14 -26.24 3.82 39.92
CA ARG A 14 -25.66 5.10 39.46
C ARG A 14 -24.44 5.54 40.26
N GLU A 15 -24.10 4.81 41.31
CA GLU A 15 -22.93 5.14 42.12
C GLU A 15 -21.67 4.82 41.33
N GLU A 16 -20.73 5.76 41.32
CA GLU A 16 -19.47 5.62 40.60
C GLU A 16 -18.41 4.99 41.50
N ASP A 17 -17.54 4.19 40.90
CA ASP A 17 -16.30 3.78 41.57
C ASP A 17 -15.29 4.93 41.64
N ASN A 18 -14.13 4.65 42.23
CA ASN A 18 -13.05 5.64 42.36
C ASN A 18 -12.47 6.10 41.00
N GLU A 19 -12.79 5.40 39.91
CA GLU A 19 -12.39 5.75 38.55
C GLU A 19 -13.48 6.53 37.80
N GLY A 20 -14.62 6.82 38.43
CA GLY A 20 -15.75 7.53 37.83
C GLY A 20 -16.62 6.63 36.94
N ASN A 21 -16.55 5.31 37.10
CA ASN A 21 -17.35 4.35 36.33
C ASN A 21 -18.59 3.91 37.10
N THR A 22 -19.76 4.00 36.46
CA THR A 22 -20.99 3.39 36.99
C THR A 22 -21.01 1.88 36.72
N PRO A 23 -21.81 1.09 37.45
CA PRO A 23 -21.99 -0.34 37.16
C PRO A 23 -22.44 -0.62 35.72
N MET A 24 -23.24 0.27 35.15
CA MET A 24 -23.64 0.20 33.74
C MET A 24 -22.44 0.37 32.82
N GLN A 25 -21.57 1.37 33.06
CA GLN A 25 -20.34 1.59 32.30
C GLN A 25 -19.44 0.35 32.33
N LEU A 26 -19.21 -0.21 33.51
CA LEU A 26 -18.39 -1.41 33.70
C LEU A 26 -18.99 -2.63 33.00
N ALA A 27 -20.31 -2.80 33.08
CA ALA A 27 -21.00 -3.88 32.38
C ALA A 27 -20.84 -3.77 30.86
N VAL A 28 -20.88 -2.54 30.31
CA VAL A 28 -20.62 -2.29 28.89
C VAL A 28 -19.17 -2.56 28.53
N ILE A 29 -18.21 -2.04 29.30
CA ILE A 29 -16.76 -2.18 29.05
C ILE A 29 -16.32 -3.66 29.11
N TRP A 30 -16.90 -4.45 30.00
CA TRP A 30 -16.55 -5.87 30.19
C TRP A 30 -17.49 -6.86 29.51
N ASN A 31 -18.32 -6.38 28.57
CA ASN A 31 -19.21 -7.20 27.75
C ASN A 31 -20.17 -8.09 28.57
N LYS A 32 -20.74 -7.55 29.66
CA LYS A 32 -21.66 -8.26 30.55
C LYS A 32 -23.11 -8.04 30.12
N LEU A 33 -23.48 -8.61 28.98
CA LEU A 33 -24.81 -8.46 28.37
C LEU A 33 -25.96 -8.74 29.35
N ASP A 34 -25.87 -9.81 30.15
CA ASP A 34 -26.91 -10.15 31.13
C ASP A 34 -27.10 -9.08 32.19
N VAL A 35 -26.01 -8.42 32.61
CA VAL A 35 -26.06 -7.33 33.60
C VAL A 35 -26.66 -6.08 32.96
N VAL A 36 -26.27 -5.76 31.72
CA VAL A 36 -26.85 -4.66 30.93
C VAL A 36 -28.37 -4.83 30.79
N LYS A 37 -28.85 -6.03 30.45
CA LYS A 37 -30.28 -6.36 30.36
C LYS A 37 -30.99 -6.10 31.68
N ILE A 38 -30.47 -6.65 32.78
CA ILE A 38 -31.06 -6.47 34.11
C ILE A 38 -31.13 -5.00 34.51
N LEU A 39 -30.09 -4.21 34.20
CA LEU A 39 -30.05 -2.78 34.52
C LEU A 39 -31.06 -1.98 33.67
N LEU A 40 -31.15 -2.25 32.38
CA LEU A 40 -32.09 -1.56 31.47
C LEU A 40 -33.56 -1.96 31.69
N GLU A 41 -33.83 -3.21 32.08
CA GLU A 41 -35.14 -3.66 32.53
C GLU A 41 -35.59 -2.93 33.81
N TYR A 42 -34.64 -2.62 34.69
CA TYR A 42 -34.90 -1.89 35.92
C TYR A 42 -35.10 -0.40 35.70
N ASP A 43 -34.17 0.25 35.01
CA ASP A 43 -34.20 1.69 34.71
C ASP A 43 -33.57 1.96 33.34
N ARG A 44 -34.42 2.24 32.35
CA ARG A 44 -33.98 2.55 30.97
C ARG A 44 -33.11 3.80 30.90
N SER A 45 -33.26 4.74 31.81
CA SER A 45 -32.46 5.97 31.78
C SER A 45 -30.97 5.72 32.04
N LEU A 46 -30.60 4.53 32.55
CA LEU A 46 -29.21 4.08 32.64
C LEU A 46 -28.55 3.92 31.26
N GLY A 47 -29.32 3.70 30.19
CA GLY A 47 -28.80 3.62 28.82
C GLY A 47 -28.29 4.95 28.24
N TYR A 48 -28.56 6.07 28.93
CA TYR A 48 -28.15 7.42 28.52
C TYR A 48 -27.02 7.97 29.40
N LEU A 49 -26.45 7.14 30.28
CA LEU A 49 -25.34 7.57 31.12
C LEU A 49 -24.12 7.94 30.28
N MET A 50 -23.40 8.93 30.77
CA MET A 50 -22.14 9.40 30.23
C MET A 50 -21.04 9.00 31.22
N SER A 51 -19.84 8.69 30.72
CA SER A 51 -18.68 8.52 31.59
C SER A 51 -18.33 9.84 32.26
N SER A 52 -18.20 9.86 33.58
CA SER A 52 -17.94 11.09 34.33
C SER A 52 -16.53 11.65 34.12
N LYS A 53 -15.58 10.82 33.68
CA LYS A 53 -14.19 11.24 33.43
C LYS A 53 -14.01 11.95 32.09
N ASP A 54 -14.54 11.36 31.03
CA ASP A 54 -14.27 11.77 29.65
C ASP A 54 -15.52 12.31 28.94
N ASN A 55 -16.66 12.33 29.63
CA ASN A 55 -17.96 12.80 29.15
C ASN A 55 -18.36 12.19 27.79
N PHE A 56 -18.13 10.88 27.61
CA PHE A 56 -18.59 10.15 26.42
C PHE A 56 -19.77 9.20 26.74
N PRO A 57 -20.64 8.93 25.75
CA PRO A 57 -21.76 7.99 25.92
C PRO A 57 -21.32 6.53 26.08
N LEU A 58 -22.15 5.70 26.71
CA LEU A 58 -21.95 4.25 26.84
C LEU A 58 -21.64 3.56 25.51
N LEU A 59 -22.30 3.96 24.42
CA LEU A 59 -22.11 3.36 23.11
C LEU A 59 -20.70 3.60 22.52
N ILE A 60 -19.99 4.65 22.93
CA ILE A 60 -18.58 4.85 22.59
C ILE A 60 -17.71 3.78 23.27
N SER A 61 -17.97 3.43 24.53
CA SER A 61 -17.24 2.33 25.20
C SER A 61 -17.52 0.98 24.56
N ALA A 62 -18.76 0.74 24.13
CA ALA A 62 -19.11 -0.46 23.39
C ALA A 62 -18.35 -0.52 22.05
N ALA A 63 -18.28 0.60 21.32
CA ALA A 63 -17.52 0.71 20.07
C ALA A 63 -16.02 0.54 20.26
N TYR A 64 -15.43 1.13 21.30
CA TYR A 64 -14.00 0.98 21.66
C TYR A 64 -13.61 -0.49 21.91
N ARG A 65 -14.50 -1.24 22.59
CA ARG A 65 -14.29 -2.66 22.93
C ARG A 65 -14.75 -3.64 21.85
N GLY A 66 -15.52 -3.18 20.86
CA GLY A 66 -16.15 -4.06 19.87
C GLY A 66 -17.37 -4.84 20.38
N ASN A 67 -18.02 -4.39 21.44
CA ASN A 67 -19.13 -5.11 22.10
C ASN A 67 -20.46 -4.91 21.35
N VAL A 68 -20.61 -5.55 20.19
CA VAL A 68 -21.76 -5.42 19.27
C VAL A 68 -23.08 -5.77 19.94
N GLU A 69 -23.18 -6.92 20.62
CA GLU A 69 -24.43 -7.37 21.23
C GLU A 69 -24.90 -6.47 22.37
N VAL A 70 -23.96 -5.90 23.14
CA VAL A 70 -24.27 -4.89 24.15
C VAL A 70 -24.79 -3.61 23.51
N ALA A 71 -24.18 -3.15 22.42
CA ALA A 71 -24.64 -1.96 21.70
C ALA A 71 -26.05 -2.15 21.11
N LYS A 72 -26.33 -3.33 20.54
CA LYS A 72 -27.68 -3.70 20.08
C LYS A 72 -28.68 -3.68 21.22
N GLU A 73 -28.35 -4.26 22.37
CA GLU A 73 -29.25 -4.30 23.52
C GLU A 73 -29.57 -2.90 24.05
N ILE A 74 -28.56 -2.03 24.18
CA ILE A 74 -28.76 -0.63 24.58
C ILE A 74 -29.67 0.08 23.59
N LEU A 75 -29.44 -0.06 22.27
CA LEU A 75 -30.26 0.58 21.23
C LEU A 75 -31.67 -0.02 21.13
N ASN A 76 -31.88 -1.27 21.55
CA ASN A 76 -33.20 -1.88 21.62
C ASN A 76 -34.06 -1.24 22.73
N TYR A 77 -33.47 -0.98 23.89
CA TYR A 77 -34.16 -0.34 25.03
C TYR A 77 -34.20 1.18 24.93
N CYS A 78 -33.15 1.79 24.37
CA CYS A 78 -32.90 3.22 24.30
C CYS A 78 -32.49 3.58 22.86
N PRO A 79 -33.46 3.64 21.92
CA PRO A 79 -33.14 3.76 20.51
C PRO A 79 -32.43 5.09 20.17
N ASP A 80 -32.70 6.15 20.93
CA ASP A 80 -32.14 7.49 20.83
C ASP A 80 -30.92 7.73 21.75
N ALA A 81 -30.33 6.66 22.31
CA ALA A 81 -29.09 6.78 23.08
C ALA A 81 -27.99 7.47 22.24
N PRO A 82 -27.19 8.38 22.83
CA PRO A 82 -26.21 9.15 22.08
C PRO A 82 -25.13 8.26 21.45
N ILE A 83 -24.87 8.45 20.15
CA ILE A 83 -23.87 7.69 19.36
C ILE A 83 -22.65 8.53 18.98
N TRP A 84 -22.49 9.71 19.57
CA TRP A 84 -21.34 10.59 19.40
C TRP A 84 -21.05 11.39 20.66
N LYS A 85 -19.79 11.82 20.79
CA LYS A 85 -19.30 12.73 21.82
C LYS A 85 -19.63 14.19 21.48
N PRO A 86 -19.52 15.13 22.44
CA PRO A 86 -19.75 16.56 22.20
C PRO A 86 -18.85 17.21 21.13
N ASP A 87 -17.67 16.66 20.89
CA ASP A 87 -16.71 17.06 19.84
C ASP A 87 -17.07 16.52 18.44
N GLY A 88 -18.19 15.78 18.31
CA GLY A 88 -18.62 15.15 17.07
C GLY A 88 -18.03 13.75 16.83
N TRP A 89 -17.18 13.24 17.72
CA TRP A 89 -16.58 11.91 17.58
C TRP A 89 -17.62 10.80 17.75
N THR A 90 -17.92 10.11 16.65
CA THR A 90 -18.98 9.07 16.61
C THR A 90 -18.49 7.69 17.02
N ILE A 91 -19.43 6.78 17.30
CA ILE A 91 -19.13 5.35 17.51
C ILE A 91 -18.39 4.70 16.33
N LEU A 92 -18.57 5.20 15.10
CA LEU A 92 -17.85 4.70 13.94
C LEU A 92 -16.38 5.16 13.95
N HIS A 93 -16.11 6.41 14.35
CA HIS A 93 -14.74 6.89 14.51
C HIS A 93 -14.00 6.07 15.57
N GLU A 94 -14.64 5.80 16.72
CA GLU A 94 -14.03 4.99 17.78
C GLU A 94 -13.79 3.54 17.33
N ALA A 95 -14.78 2.90 16.69
CA ALA A 95 -14.64 1.53 16.20
C ALA A 95 -13.51 1.40 15.17
N VAL A 96 -13.39 2.35 14.24
CA VAL A 96 -12.30 2.38 13.26
C VAL A 96 -10.95 2.64 13.92
N ARG A 97 -10.87 3.61 14.85
CA ARG A 97 -9.63 3.93 15.58
C ARG A 97 -9.12 2.73 16.37
N SER A 98 -10.04 1.97 16.95
CA SER A 98 -9.75 0.79 17.78
C SER A 98 -9.69 -0.53 17.01
N HIS A 99 -9.75 -0.51 15.68
CA HIS A 99 -9.71 -1.70 14.81
C HIS A 99 -10.80 -2.73 15.10
N GLN A 100 -12.00 -2.28 15.47
CA GLN A 100 -13.13 -3.13 15.84
C GLN A 100 -13.98 -3.49 14.61
N GLU A 101 -13.46 -4.38 13.77
CA GLU A 101 -14.05 -4.74 12.47
C GLU A 101 -15.50 -5.22 12.55
N GLU A 102 -15.82 -6.11 13.51
CA GLU A 102 -17.19 -6.62 13.70
C GLU A 102 -18.19 -5.51 14.06
N PHE A 103 -17.72 -4.51 14.81
CA PHE A 103 -18.53 -3.35 15.18
C PHE A 103 -18.76 -2.42 14.00
N VAL A 104 -17.73 -2.23 13.17
CA VAL A 104 -17.86 -1.47 11.91
C VAL A 104 -18.83 -2.15 10.95
N ASP A 105 -18.73 -3.47 10.78
CA ASP A 105 -19.67 -4.24 9.96
C ASP A 105 -21.11 -4.13 10.48
N TYR A 106 -21.30 -4.19 11.80
CA TYR A 106 -22.60 -3.94 12.43
C TYR A 106 -23.16 -2.54 12.11
N ILE A 107 -22.33 -1.49 12.23
CA ILE A 107 -22.75 -0.12 11.89
C ILE A 107 -23.13 -0.03 10.41
N LEU A 108 -22.28 -0.52 9.50
CA LEU A 108 -22.47 -0.40 8.05
C LEU A 108 -23.69 -1.17 7.55
N LYS A 109 -24.07 -2.26 8.20
CA LYS A 109 -25.29 -3.02 7.89
C LYS A 109 -26.55 -2.43 8.52
N SER A 110 -26.41 -1.55 9.51
CA SER A 110 -27.55 -0.93 10.20
C SER A 110 -28.06 0.28 9.43
N SER A 111 -29.24 0.14 8.83
CA SER A 111 -29.87 1.21 8.04
C SER A 111 -30.02 2.52 8.82
N ARG A 112 -30.28 2.42 10.13
CA ARG A 112 -30.43 3.58 11.00
C ARG A 112 -29.10 4.27 11.33
N LEU A 113 -28.05 3.50 11.61
CA LEU A 113 -26.80 4.07 12.13
C LEU A 113 -25.94 4.61 11.01
N HIS A 114 -25.85 3.89 9.88
CA HIS A 114 -24.89 4.20 8.83
C HIS A 114 -25.13 5.58 8.17
N GLU A 115 -26.37 5.91 7.80
CA GLU A 115 -26.76 7.18 7.18
C GLU A 115 -26.49 8.36 8.12
N ALA A 116 -26.67 8.14 9.43
CA ALA A 116 -26.46 9.17 10.43
C ALA A 116 -24.98 9.53 10.61
N ILE A 117 -24.05 8.54 10.54
CA ILE A 117 -22.67 8.75 11.02
C ILE A 117 -21.55 8.50 10.00
N ILE A 118 -21.79 7.87 8.86
CA ILE A 118 -20.72 7.44 7.93
C ILE A 118 -19.87 8.59 7.38
N ASN A 119 -20.49 9.76 7.23
CA ASN A 119 -19.87 10.98 6.71
C ASN A 119 -19.70 12.07 7.77
N MET A 120 -20.02 11.78 9.04
CA MET A 120 -19.84 12.75 10.10
C MET A 120 -18.36 13.06 10.28
N ARG A 121 -18.09 14.32 10.64
CA ARG A 121 -16.76 14.83 10.91
C ARG A 121 -16.57 14.88 12.42
N GLY A 122 -15.65 14.09 12.93
CA GLY A 122 -15.23 14.14 14.33
C GLY A 122 -14.24 15.26 14.60
N GLU A 123 -13.42 15.07 15.62
CA GLU A 123 -12.30 15.96 15.95
C GLU A 123 -11.37 16.15 14.74
N ASP A 124 -10.83 17.37 14.56
CA ASP A 124 -10.07 17.79 13.38
C ASP A 124 -10.79 17.67 12.04
N GLY A 125 -12.13 17.60 12.04
CA GLY A 125 -12.93 17.53 10.83
C GLY A 125 -12.79 16.22 10.06
N GLN A 126 -12.16 15.20 10.66
CA GLN A 126 -11.89 13.91 10.04
C GLN A 126 -13.16 13.04 10.03
N THR A 127 -13.37 12.31 8.94
CA THR A 127 -14.37 11.23 8.89
C THR A 127 -13.75 9.89 9.30
N ALA A 128 -14.58 8.89 9.58
CA ALA A 128 -14.12 7.52 9.84
C ALA A 128 -13.20 6.98 8.73
N LEU A 129 -13.43 7.37 7.47
CA LEU A 129 -12.57 6.99 6.35
C LEU A 129 -11.16 7.61 6.44
N HIS A 130 -11.03 8.85 6.93
CA HIS A 130 -9.72 9.45 7.15
C HIS A 130 -8.93 8.66 8.21
N ILE A 131 -9.60 8.25 9.30
CA ILE A 131 -8.98 7.45 10.35
C ILE A 131 -8.55 6.08 9.82
N ALA A 132 -9.41 5.41 9.04
CA ALA A 132 -9.09 4.11 8.44
C ALA A 132 -7.84 4.18 7.54
N VAL A 133 -7.71 5.28 6.78
CA VAL A 133 -6.52 5.54 5.96
C VAL A 133 -5.29 5.85 6.82
N LEU A 134 -5.42 6.69 7.86
CA LEU A 134 -4.34 7.00 8.80
C LEU A 134 -3.79 5.75 9.49
N ASN A 135 -4.69 4.87 9.92
CA ASN A 135 -4.37 3.62 10.60
C ASN A 135 -3.71 2.58 9.70
N ALA A 136 -3.62 2.86 8.40
CA ALA A 136 -3.12 1.92 7.40
C ALA A 136 -3.80 0.54 7.52
N ASP A 137 -5.14 0.53 7.52
CA ASP A 137 -5.95 -0.68 7.49
C ASP A 137 -6.69 -0.84 6.14
N PRO A 138 -6.15 -1.63 5.18
CA PRO A 138 -6.74 -1.75 3.85
C PRO A 138 -8.14 -2.38 3.87
N LYS A 139 -8.39 -3.27 4.85
CA LYS A 139 -9.67 -3.97 4.97
C LYS A 139 -10.73 -2.98 5.42
N MET A 140 -10.44 -2.22 6.48
CA MET A 140 -11.34 -1.18 6.98
C MET A 140 -11.66 -0.15 5.90
N VAL A 141 -10.64 0.32 5.16
CA VAL A 141 -10.87 1.27 4.08
C VAL A 141 -11.73 0.67 2.97
N ARG A 142 -11.48 -0.57 2.56
CA ARG A 142 -12.30 -1.24 1.54
C ARG A 142 -13.75 -1.39 2.00
N ASP A 143 -13.98 -1.80 3.24
CA ASP A 143 -15.32 -2.05 3.76
C ASP A 143 -16.12 -0.74 3.87
N LEU A 144 -15.46 0.37 4.24
CA LEU A 144 -16.05 1.72 4.18
C LEU A 144 -16.32 2.18 2.73
N LEU A 145 -15.39 1.97 1.80
CA LEU A 145 -15.53 2.38 0.39
C LEU A 145 -16.59 1.57 -0.36
N ALA A 146 -16.80 0.31 0.02
CA ALA A 146 -17.84 -0.54 -0.56
C ALA A 146 -19.25 0.00 -0.25
N HIS A 147 -19.38 0.82 0.80
CA HIS A 147 -20.63 1.40 1.19
C HIS A 147 -20.99 2.63 0.33
N LYS A 148 -22.15 2.59 -0.35
CA LYS A 148 -22.56 3.62 -1.33
C LYS A 148 -22.69 5.02 -0.74
N ALA A 149 -23.02 5.13 0.55
CA ALA A 149 -23.20 6.41 1.23
C ALA A 149 -21.87 7.11 1.57
N THR A 150 -20.72 6.43 1.43
CA THR A 150 -19.41 6.97 1.81
C THR A 150 -18.98 8.10 0.88
N ASN A 151 -18.72 9.27 1.45
CA ASN A 151 -18.27 10.44 0.72
C ASN A 151 -16.75 10.63 0.84
N LEU A 152 -16.09 10.67 -0.31
CA LEU A 152 -14.65 10.82 -0.46
C LEU A 152 -14.17 12.27 -0.61
N THR A 153 -15.11 13.21 -0.81
CA THR A 153 -14.80 14.63 -1.03
C THR A 153 -14.77 15.44 0.26
N ILE A 154 -15.09 14.83 1.39
CA ILE A 154 -15.05 15.51 2.68
C ILE A 154 -13.59 15.70 3.03
N ALA A 155 -13.15 16.95 3.14
CA ALA A 155 -11.82 17.28 3.62
C ALA A 155 -11.81 17.41 5.14
N ASN A 156 -10.72 17.00 5.78
CA ASN A 156 -10.48 17.30 7.18
C ASN A 156 -10.19 18.80 7.41
N SER A 157 -9.99 19.22 8.66
CA SER A 157 -9.69 20.63 8.99
C SER A 157 -8.39 21.15 8.39
N LYS A 158 -7.49 20.26 7.93
CA LYS A 158 -6.25 20.61 7.21
C LYS A 158 -6.46 20.71 5.69
N GLY A 159 -7.68 20.51 5.20
CA GLY A 159 -7.99 20.51 3.76
C GLY A 159 -7.64 19.22 3.04
N ASN A 160 -7.22 18.17 3.76
CA ASN A 160 -6.84 16.90 3.16
C ASN A 160 -8.06 16.01 2.98
N LEU A 161 -8.21 15.43 1.79
CA LEU A 161 -9.13 14.33 1.52
C LEU A 161 -8.57 13.02 2.10
N PRO A 162 -9.39 11.95 2.24
CA PRO A 162 -8.89 10.64 2.67
C PRO A 162 -7.75 10.13 1.78
N GLY A 163 -7.83 10.35 0.46
CA GLY A 163 -6.77 9.95 -0.47
C GLY A 163 -5.45 10.70 -0.27
N ASP A 164 -5.50 11.96 0.17
CA ASP A 164 -4.31 12.80 0.34
C ASP A 164 -3.48 12.35 1.56
N ILE A 165 -4.16 11.86 2.61
CA ILE A 165 -3.52 11.30 3.79
C ILE A 165 -2.65 10.09 3.41
N LEU A 166 -3.16 9.22 2.54
CA LEU A 166 -2.45 8.01 2.11
C LEU A 166 -1.17 8.33 1.33
N ALA A 167 -1.18 9.41 0.53
CA ALA A 167 -0.02 9.86 -0.22
C ALA A 167 1.11 10.36 0.71
N GLY A 168 0.73 11.02 1.82
CA GLY A 168 1.64 11.51 2.85
C GLY A 168 2.28 10.42 3.71
N ASN A 169 1.57 9.32 4.00
CA ASN A 169 2.08 8.17 4.75
C ASN A 169 2.82 7.18 3.82
N THR A 170 4.01 7.62 3.39
CA THR A 170 4.83 7.02 2.34
C THR A 170 5.30 5.58 2.58
N GLU A 171 5.26 5.12 3.83
CA GLU A 171 5.71 3.78 4.23
C GLU A 171 4.71 2.69 3.84
N HIS A 172 3.42 2.96 3.97
CA HIS A 172 2.37 1.95 3.78
C HIS A 172 1.97 1.79 2.31
N ALA A 173 2.06 2.84 1.50
CA ALA A 173 1.70 2.83 0.07
C ALA A 173 2.48 1.81 -0.80
N LYS A 174 3.59 1.25 -0.29
CA LYS A 174 4.45 0.34 -1.05
C LYS A 174 3.83 -1.04 -1.33
N THR A 175 2.74 -1.42 -0.66
CA THR A 175 2.10 -2.72 -0.94
C THR A 175 1.09 -2.60 -2.08
N LEU A 176 0.96 -3.68 -2.87
CA LEU A 176 0.06 -3.76 -4.02
C LEU A 176 -1.39 -3.39 -3.66
N ASN A 177 -1.83 -3.76 -2.45
CA ASN A 177 -3.18 -3.45 -1.94
C ASN A 177 -3.39 -1.95 -1.74
N TRP A 178 -2.38 -1.21 -1.28
CA TRP A 178 -2.49 0.24 -1.09
C TRP A 178 -2.48 1.01 -2.41
N ASN A 179 -1.75 0.52 -3.42
CA ASN A 179 -1.84 1.07 -4.77
C ASN A 179 -3.22 0.84 -5.39
N GLU A 180 -3.79 -0.36 -5.21
CA GLU A 180 -5.16 -0.67 -5.62
C GLU A 180 -6.18 0.24 -4.93
N LEU A 181 -6.02 0.43 -3.62
CA LEU A 181 -6.87 1.31 -2.82
C LEU A 181 -6.74 2.79 -3.22
N LEU A 182 -5.51 3.27 -3.46
CA LEU A 182 -5.22 4.62 -3.98
C LEU A 182 -5.92 4.85 -5.31
N MET A 183 -5.83 3.89 -6.23
CA MET A 183 -6.53 4.00 -7.52
C MET A 183 -8.04 4.00 -7.36
N THR A 184 -8.57 3.21 -6.42
CA THR A 184 -10.01 3.15 -6.15
C THR A 184 -10.51 4.48 -5.55
N ILE A 185 -9.78 5.04 -4.59
CA ILE A 185 -10.08 6.35 -3.98
C ILE A 185 -9.92 7.46 -5.02
N SER A 186 -8.86 7.44 -5.83
CA SER A 186 -8.62 8.41 -6.91
C SER A 186 -9.71 8.37 -7.98
N LYS A 187 -10.16 7.18 -8.41
CA LYS A 187 -11.27 7.05 -9.36
C LYS A 187 -12.54 7.69 -8.80
N ALA A 188 -12.87 7.35 -7.57
CA ALA A 188 -14.07 7.83 -6.92
C ALA A 188 -13.97 9.32 -6.50
N SER A 189 -12.75 9.85 -6.29
CA SER A 189 -12.52 11.28 -6.15
C SER A 189 -12.58 12.01 -7.49
N HIS A 190 -12.00 11.51 -8.59
CA HIS A 190 -12.06 12.13 -9.92
C HIS A 190 -13.48 12.27 -10.46
N THR A 191 -14.36 11.31 -10.15
CA THR A 191 -15.79 11.38 -10.51
C THR A 191 -16.49 12.54 -9.79
N ASN A 192 -16.01 12.93 -8.60
CA ASN A 192 -16.55 14.04 -7.80
C ASN A 192 -15.73 15.34 -7.87
N LEU A 193 -14.46 15.29 -8.30
CA LEU A 193 -13.52 16.40 -8.46
C LEU A 193 -13.80 17.25 -9.70
N ALA A 194 -14.76 16.86 -10.54
CA ALA A 194 -15.29 17.74 -11.59
C ALA A 194 -15.90 19.04 -11.02
N PHE A 195 -16.06 19.16 -9.70
CA PHE A 195 -16.77 20.27 -9.06
C PHE A 195 -15.92 21.25 -8.24
N ILE A 196 -14.66 20.99 -7.86
CA ILE A 196 -13.92 21.92 -6.97
C ILE A 196 -12.44 22.03 -7.35
N SER A 197 -12.05 23.22 -7.85
CA SER A 197 -10.66 23.65 -8.00
C SER A 197 -10.27 24.54 -6.81
N ASN A 198 -9.30 24.12 -5.99
CA ASN A 198 -8.60 25.02 -5.08
C ASN A 198 -7.09 24.91 -5.29
N GLN A 199 -6.46 26.06 -5.51
CA GLN A 199 -5.15 26.19 -6.17
C GLN A 199 -3.96 26.12 -5.20
N ASP A 200 -4.18 26.36 -3.91
CA ASP A 200 -3.12 26.44 -2.89
C ASP A 200 -2.78 25.07 -2.25
N ALA A 201 -3.79 24.20 -2.09
CA ALA A 201 -3.57 22.81 -1.66
C ALA A 201 -2.77 22.01 -2.72
N LYS A 202 -2.91 22.39 -4.00
CA LYS A 202 -2.18 21.78 -5.10
C LYS A 202 -0.67 22.04 -5.00
N GLN A 203 -0.25 23.24 -4.61
CA GLN A 203 1.18 23.60 -4.57
C GLN A 203 1.95 22.85 -3.48
N THR A 204 1.40 22.80 -2.26
CA THR A 204 2.02 22.09 -1.13
C THR A 204 2.03 20.56 -1.31
N LEU A 205 1.01 19.99 -1.96
CA LEU A 205 0.99 18.59 -2.39
C LEU A 205 2.06 18.31 -3.46
N THR A 206 2.30 19.27 -4.35
CA THR A 206 3.31 19.13 -5.40
C THR A 206 4.71 19.07 -4.78
N GLU A 207 5.03 19.96 -3.84
CA GLU A 207 6.35 20.02 -3.18
C GLU A 207 6.71 18.74 -2.40
N LYS A 208 5.80 18.22 -1.57
CA LYS A 208 6.04 16.95 -0.84
C LYS A 208 6.12 15.74 -1.75
N SER A 209 5.39 15.74 -2.87
CA SER A 209 5.48 14.67 -3.87
C SER A 209 6.82 14.67 -4.59
N ILE A 210 7.41 15.86 -4.84
CA ILE A 210 8.72 16.04 -5.47
C ILE A 210 9.81 15.43 -4.58
N GLU A 211 9.87 15.77 -3.30
CA GLU A 211 10.89 15.27 -2.35
C GLU A 211 10.86 13.73 -2.20
N LYS A 212 9.67 13.14 -2.20
CA LYS A 212 9.49 11.68 -2.14
C LYS A 212 9.97 11.00 -3.43
N ILE A 213 9.69 11.59 -4.59
CA ILE A 213 10.15 11.07 -5.89
C ILE A 213 11.69 11.16 -5.96
N GLU A 214 12.30 12.19 -5.39
CA GLU A 214 13.76 12.33 -5.30
C GLU A 214 14.38 11.18 -4.51
N SER A 215 13.91 10.92 -3.28
CA SER A 215 14.47 9.86 -2.41
C SER A 215 14.29 8.45 -2.99
N LEU A 216 13.13 8.16 -3.60
CA LEU A 216 12.87 6.87 -4.23
C LEU A 216 13.76 6.68 -5.46
N THR A 217 13.89 7.73 -6.27
CA THR A 217 14.70 7.65 -7.48
C THR A 217 16.18 7.56 -7.12
N GLN A 218 16.63 8.18 -6.04
CA GLN A 218 18.00 8.04 -5.56
C GLN A 218 18.30 6.58 -5.17
N THR A 219 17.37 5.91 -4.50
CA THR A 219 17.50 4.49 -4.16
C THR A 219 17.53 3.61 -5.42
N TYR A 220 16.61 3.84 -6.36
CA TYR A 220 16.55 3.13 -7.63
C TYR A 220 17.83 3.33 -8.48
N THR A 221 18.34 4.55 -8.54
CA THR A 221 19.54 4.92 -9.29
C THR A 221 20.79 4.29 -8.66
N ASN A 222 20.86 4.22 -7.33
CA ASN A 222 21.94 3.52 -6.64
C ASN A 222 21.91 2.02 -6.95
N SER A 223 20.76 1.35 -6.82
CA SER A 223 20.64 -0.08 -7.14
C SER A 223 20.90 -0.37 -8.63
N THR A 224 20.38 0.48 -9.53
CA THR A 224 20.54 0.29 -10.97
C THR A 224 21.98 0.54 -11.43
N SER A 225 22.66 1.54 -10.87
CA SER A 225 24.08 1.78 -11.19
C SER A 225 24.97 0.62 -10.73
N LEU A 226 24.69 0.02 -9.57
CA LEU A 226 25.41 -1.17 -9.10
C LEU A 226 25.23 -2.36 -10.05
N VAL A 227 24.00 -2.64 -10.51
CA VAL A 227 23.74 -3.72 -11.48
C VAL A 227 24.43 -3.44 -12.82
N ALA A 228 24.39 -2.18 -13.29
CA ALA A 228 25.05 -1.80 -14.53
C ALA A 228 26.58 -1.96 -14.44
N ILE A 229 27.19 -1.52 -13.34
CA ILE A 229 28.63 -1.70 -13.12
C ILE A 229 28.97 -3.19 -13.07
N LEU A 230 28.16 -4.02 -12.40
CA LEU A 230 28.39 -5.47 -12.31
C LEU A 230 28.30 -6.16 -13.69
N ILE A 231 27.33 -5.78 -14.52
CA ILE A 231 27.25 -6.31 -15.89
C ILE A 231 28.49 -5.88 -16.69
N ALA A 232 28.89 -4.61 -16.60
CA ALA A 232 30.06 -4.09 -17.30
C ALA A 232 31.36 -4.80 -16.85
N THR A 233 31.51 -5.11 -15.56
CA THR A 233 32.70 -5.81 -15.05
C THR A 233 32.74 -7.28 -15.49
N ILE A 234 31.61 -7.98 -15.50
CA ILE A 234 31.52 -9.36 -16.00
C ILE A 234 31.85 -9.43 -17.49
N THR A 235 31.28 -8.53 -18.31
CA THR A 235 31.56 -8.49 -19.75
C THR A 235 33.01 -8.08 -20.03
N PHE A 236 33.54 -7.09 -19.30
CA PHE A 236 34.93 -6.70 -19.43
C PHE A 236 35.89 -7.84 -19.11
N ALA A 237 35.63 -8.61 -18.04
CA ALA A 237 36.42 -9.79 -17.72
C ALA A 237 36.30 -10.88 -18.80
N ALA A 238 35.10 -11.08 -19.35
CA ALA A 238 34.85 -12.05 -20.43
C ALA A 238 35.62 -11.73 -21.72
N ALA A 239 35.81 -10.45 -22.04
CA ALA A 239 36.58 -10.01 -23.19
C ALA A 239 38.05 -10.44 -23.14
N PHE A 240 38.65 -10.57 -21.95
CA PHE A 240 40.05 -11.00 -21.77
C PHE A 240 40.21 -12.48 -21.42
N THR A 241 39.16 -13.11 -20.90
CA THR A 241 39.12 -14.55 -20.56
C THR A 241 38.50 -15.37 -21.69
N LEU A 242 39.05 -15.21 -22.90
CA LEU A 242 38.44 -15.71 -24.13
C LEU A 242 38.24 -17.24 -24.12
N PRO A 243 37.03 -17.71 -24.50
CA PRO A 243 36.76 -19.14 -24.62
C PRO A 243 37.66 -19.78 -25.69
N GLY A 244 38.46 -20.77 -25.29
CA GLY A 244 39.37 -21.48 -26.17
C GLY A 244 40.83 -21.04 -26.11
N GLY A 245 41.15 -19.99 -25.34
CA GLY A 245 42.54 -19.55 -25.10
C GLY A 245 43.21 -18.84 -26.29
N TYR A 246 44.49 -18.54 -26.10
CA TYR A 246 45.33 -17.82 -27.07
C TYR A 246 46.30 -18.79 -27.73
N ASN A 247 46.61 -18.55 -29.00
CA ASN A 247 47.65 -19.26 -29.69
C ASN A 247 49.03 -18.75 -29.24
N ASN A 248 49.90 -19.64 -28.72
CA ASN A 248 51.18 -19.26 -28.10
C ASN A 248 52.13 -18.50 -29.04
N ASP A 249 52.04 -18.74 -30.35
CA ASP A 249 52.96 -18.12 -31.32
C ASP A 249 52.52 -16.76 -31.85
N SER A 250 51.22 -16.43 -31.74
CA SER A 250 50.64 -15.22 -32.36
C SER A 250 49.87 -14.34 -31.39
N GLY A 251 49.57 -14.83 -30.17
CA GLY A 251 48.72 -14.14 -29.21
C GLY A 251 47.27 -13.97 -29.68
N LEU A 252 46.89 -14.58 -30.82
CA LEU A 252 45.55 -14.46 -31.39
C LEU A 252 44.60 -15.49 -30.76
N PRO A 253 43.29 -15.16 -30.64
CA PRO A 253 42.30 -16.10 -30.13
C PRO A 253 42.17 -17.30 -31.08
N ILE A 254 42.27 -18.51 -30.54
CA ILE A 254 42.24 -19.77 -31.32
C ILE A 254 40.92 -19.91 -32.10
N MET A 255 39.83 -19.33 -31.59
CA MET A 255 38.49 -19.44 -32.17
C MET A 255 38.04 -18.23 -33.01
N ALA A 256 38.94 -17.28 -33.32
CA ALA A 256 38.61 -16.02 -34.01
C ALA A 256 37.85 -16.17 -35.35
N ARG A 257 38.01 -17.31 -36.04
CA ARG A 257 37.34 -17.57 -37.34
C ARG A 257 35.92 -18.12 -37.21
N LYS A 258 35.51 -18.60 -36.03
CA LYS A 258 34.17 -19.17 -35.83
C LYS A 258 33.12 -18.07 -35.75
N VAL A 259 31.99 -18.26 -36.45
CA VAL A 259 30.87 -17.30 -36.46
C VAL A 259 30.32 -17.08 -35.04
N ALA A 260 30.18 -18.15 -34.25
CA ALA A 260 29.72 -18.05 -32.86
C ALA A 260 30.66 -17.20 -31.97
N PHE A 261 31.98 -17.21 -32.23
CA PHE A 261 32.94 -16.39 -31.50
C PHE A 261 32.84 -14.90 -31.88
N LYS A 262 32.52 -14.60 -33.15
CA LYS A 262 32.25 -13.21 -33.57
C LYS A 262 30.97 -12.68 -32.92
N ILE A 263 29.91 -13.50 -32.86
CA ILE A 263 28.64 -13.14 -32.18
C ILE A 263 28.90 -12.89 -30.69
N PHE A 264 29.69 -13.73 -30.04
CA PHE A 264 30.12 -13.54 -28.65
C PHE A 264 30.76 -12.17 -28.43
N LEU A 265 31.81 -11.84 -29.20
CA LEU A 265 32.52 -10.55 -29.03
C LEU A 265 31.63 -9.33 -29.30
N ILE A 266 30.80 -9.36 -30.34
CA ILE A 266 29.90 -8.23 -30.65
C ILE A 266 28.85 -8.07 -29.55
N SER A 267 28.27 -9.17 -29.07
CA SER A 267 27.24 -9.12 -28.03
C SER A 267 27.80 -8.69 -26.68
N ASP A 268 29.01 -9.16 -26.34
CA ASP A 268 29.72 -8.81 -25.10
C ASP A 268 30.10 -7.32 -25.07
N THR A 269 30.65 -6.80 -26.17
CA THR A 269 30.97 -5.37 -26.32
C THR A 269 29.71 -4.49 -26.28
N LEU A 270 28.62 -4.91 -26.92
CA LEU A 270 27.33 -4.20 -26.84
C LEU A 270 26.78 -4.17 -25.41
N ALA A 271 26.85 -5.28 -24.69
CA ALA A 271 26.43 -5.37 -23.29
C ALA A 271 27.27 -4.44 -22.40
N MET A 272 28.60 -4.47 -22.54
CA MET A 272 29.50 -3.60 -21.80
C MET A 272 29.23 -2.11 -22.06
N CYS A 273 29.19 -1.70 -23.33
CA CYS A 273 29.00 -0.30 -23.71
C CYS A 273 27.64 0.23 -23.26
N SER A 274 26.56 -0.52 -23.48
CA SER A 274 25.22 -0.11 -23.03
C SER A 274 25.12 -0.01 -21.51
N SER A 275 25.78 -0.92 -20.77
CA SER A 275 25.83 -0.89 -19.32
C SER A 275 26.62 0.30 -18.77
N LEU A 276 27.74 0.66 -19.40
CA LEU A 276 28.52 1.86 -19.04
C LEU A 276 27.72 3.15 -19.30
N VAL A 277 26.94 3.21 -20.39
CA VAL A 277 26.03 4.34 -20.64
C VAL A 277 24.97 4.42 -19.55
N VAL A 278 24.39 3.30 -19.10
CA VAL A 278 23.45 3.29 -17.97
C VAL A 278 24.11 3.82 -16.68
N ALA A 279 25.32 3.33 -16.36
CA ALA A 279 26.05 3.78 -15.18
C ALA A 279 26.34 5.29 -15.22
N PHE A 280 26.75 5.81 -16.39
CA PHE A 280 27.00 7.24 -16.58
C PHE A 280 25.72 8.07 -16.48
N MET A 281 24.62 7.63 -17.10
CA MET A 281 23.31 8.26 -16.97
C MET A 281 22.83 8.30 -15.51
N CYS A 282 23.09 7.25 -14.73
CA CYS A 282 22.80 7.22 -13.29
C CYS A 282 23.64 8.23 -12.49
N ILE A 283 24.86 8.55 -12.92
CA ILE A 283 25.69 9.59 -12.29
C ILE A 283 25.14 10.98 -12.63
N LEU A 284 24.81 11.23 -13.91
CA LEU A 284 24.22 12.49 -14.35
C LEU A 284 22.87 12.77 -13.69
N ALA A 285 22.04 11.74 -13.51
CA ALA A 285 20.74 11.85 -12.84
C ALA A 285 20.84 12.33 -11.38
N ARG A 286 22.04 12.35 -10.76
CA ARG A 286 22.23 12.89 -9.39
C ARG A 286 22.31 14.42 -9.36
N TRP A 287 22.44 15.10 -10.51
CA TRP A 287 22.78 16.52 -10.57
C TRP A 287 21.63 17.45 -11.00
N GLU A 288 20.43 16.96 -11.32
CA GLU A 288 19.37 17.77 -11.96
C GLU A 288 17.90 17.52 -11.49
N ASP A 289 17.02 18.44 -11.94
CA ASP A 289 15.58 18.65 -11.70
C ASP A 289 14.66 17.44 -12.02
N LEU A 290 13.55 17.31 -11.28
CA LEU A 290 12.66 16.13 -11.20
C LEU A 290 12.06 15.70 -12.55
N ARG A 291 11.79 16.65 -13.45
CA ARG A 291 11.24 16.34 -14.78
C ARG A 291 12.25 15.61 -15.67
N PHE A 292 13.53 15.93 -15.53
CA PHE A 292 14.60 15.29 -16.27
C PHE A 292 14.87 13.88 -15.72
N LEU A 293 14.76 13.72 -14.41
CA LEU A 293 14.95 12.46 -13.68
C LEU A 293 14.00 11.32 -14.15
N LEU A 294 12.71 11.62 -14.34
CA LEU A 294 11.73 10.64 -14.84
C LEU A 294 12.02 10.19 -16.28
N TYR A 295 12.47 11.12 -17.13
CA TYR A 295 12.87 10.82 -18.51
C TYR A 295 14.08 9.89 -18.55
N TYR A 296 15.10 10.17 -17.73
CA TYR A 296 16.27 9.29 -17.60
C TYR A 296 15.90 7.91 -17.07
N ARG A 297 15.00 7.79 -16.07
CA ARG A 297 14.54 6.49 -15.54
C ARG A 297 13.95 5.59 -16.62
N TYR A 298 13.15 6.18 -17.52
CA TYR A 298 12.58 5.44 -18.65
C TYR A 298 13.67 4.93 -19.60
N ILE A 299 14.62 5.79 -19.96
CA ILE A 299 15.73 5.44 -20.85
C ILE A 299 16.63 4.39 -20.22
N THR A 300 17.05 4.56 -18.96
CA THR A 300 17.94 3.62 -18.26
C THR A 300 17.30 2.25 -18.15
N LYS A 301 15.99 2.16 -17.87
CA LYS A 301 15.28 0.87 -17.86
C LYS A 301 15.34 0.15 -19.20
N LYS A 302 15.10 0.86 -20.31
CA LYS A 302 15.15 0.27 -21.66
C LYS A 302 16.57 -0.17 -22.03
N LEU A 303 17.55 0.67 -21.74
CA LEU A 303 18.94 0.40 -22.06
C LEU A 303 19.52 -0.73 -21.19
N MET A 304 19.11 -0.81 -19.92
CA MET A 304 19.49 -1.89 -19.02
C MET A 304 18.90 -3.23 -19.45
N TRP A 305 17.66 -3.25 -19.92
CA TRP A 305 17.06 -4.44 -20.51
C TRP A 305 17.81 -4.91 -21.76
N PHE A 306 18.24 -3.96 -22.60
CA PHE A 306 19.09 -4.25 -23.76
C PHE A 306 20.44 -4.85 -23.36
N ALA A 307 21.14 -4.25 -22.40
CA ALA A 307 22.43 -4.75 -21.89
C ALA A 307 22.31 -6.17 -21.33
N TYR A 308 21.25 -6.43 -20.56
CA TYR A 308 20.94 -7.75 -20.01
C TYR A 308 20.74 -8.81 -21.11
N MET A 309 19.96 -8.49 -22.16
CA MET A 309 19.75 -9.40 -23.29
C MET A 309 21.05 -9.68 -24.05
N ALA A 310 21.85 -8.65 -24.30
CA ALA A 310 23.15 -8.78 -24.97
C ALA A 310 24.14 -9.62 -24.13
N ALA A 311 24.14 -9.49 -22.82
CA ALA A 311 24.99 -10.30 -21.93
C ALA A 311 24.60 -11.79 -21.98
N ILE A 312 23.30 -12.11 -22.04
CA ILE A 312 22.83 -13.51 -22.16
C ILE A 312 23.23 -14.11 -23.50
N VAL A 313 23.09 -13.35 -24.59
CA VAL A 313 23.52 -13.80 -25.93
C VAL A 313 25.03 -14.02 -25.97
N ALA A 314 25.82 -13.14 -25.35
CA ALA A 314 27.26 -13.33 -25.19
C ALA A 314 27.56 -14.62 -24.42
N PHE A 315 26.95 -14.81 -23.25
CA PHE A 315 27.14 -16.01 -22.45
C PHE A 315 26.79 -17.31 -23.22
N ALA A 316 25.63 -17.34 -23.88
CA ALA A 316 25.18 -18.51 -24.64
C ALA A 316 26.11 -18.82 -25.83
N SER A 317 26.52 -17.80 -26.59
CA SER A 317 27.42 -17.97 -27.74
C SER A 317 28.86 -18.31 -27.32
N GLY A 318 29.36 -17.76 -26.22
CA GLY A 318 30.67 -18.08 -25.64
C GLY A 318 30.75 -19.51 -25.12
N LEU A 319 29.69 -20.02 -24.47
CA LEU A 319 29.63 -21.44 -24.08
C LEU A 319 29.49 -22.38 -25.27
N TYR A 320 28.71 -21.99 -26.28
CA TYR A 320 28.54 -22.78 -27.49
C TYR A 320 29.87 -23.01 -28.21
N THR A 321 30.76 -22.01 -28.29
CA THR A 321 32.05 -22.15 -28.97
C THR A 321 32.97 -23.19 -28.30
N VAL A 322 32.92 -23.29 -26.97
CA VAL A 322 33.73 -24.22 -26.16
C VAL A 322 33.15 -25.64 -26.17
N VAL A 323 31.83 -25.76 -26.00
CA VAL A 323 31.17 -27.04 -25.73
C VAL A 323 30.73 -27.76 -27.00
N ALA A 324 30.24 -27.04 -28.02
CA ALA A 324 29.70 -27.63 -29.24
C ALA A 324 30.65 -28.62 -29.96
N PRO A 325 31.99 -28.40 -29.99
CA PRO A 325 32.92 -29.35 -30.62
C PRO A 325 33.02 -30.70 -29.90
N ARG A 326 32.70 -30.78 -28.61
CA ARG A 326 32.80 -32.02 -27.81
C ARG A 326 31.44 -32.67 -27.56
N ILE A 327 30.42 -31.86 -27.25
CA ILE A 327 29.13 -32.35 -26.74
C ILE A 327 27.99 -31.46 -27.24
N MET A 328 27.36 -31.83 -28.37
CA MET A 328 26.37 -30.98 -29.03
C MET A 328 25.04 -30.86 -28.25
N TRP A 329 24.54 -31.95 -27.65
CA TRP A 329 23.29 -31.93 -26.88
C TRP A 329 23.35 -30.96 -25.68
N LEU A 330 24.49 -30.90 -24.99
CA LEU A 330 24.71 -30.02 -23.84
C LEU A 330 24.76 -28.55 -24.26
N ALA A 331 25.33 -28.25 -25.44
CA ALA A 331 25.34 -26.90 -26.00
C ALA A 331 23.92 -26.41 -26.37
N VAL A 332 23.09 -27.28 -26.95
CA VAL A 332 21.68 -26.96 -27.26
C VAL A 332 20.86 -26.74 -25.99
N LEU A 333 21.06 -27.57 -24.96
CA LEU A 333 20.40 -27.42 -23.66
C LEU A 333 20.70 -26.05 -23.03
N ILE A 334 21.98 -25.66 -22.97
CA ILE A 334 22.40 -24.36 -22.43
C ILE A 334 21.74 -23.21 -23.20
N PHE A 335 21.71 -23.30 -24.53
CA PHE A 335 21.10 -22.26 -25.35
C PHE A 335 19.60 -22.10 -25.07
N ILE A 336 18.88 -23.21 -24.88
CA ILE A 336 17.45 -23.19 -24.53
C ILE A 336 17.26 -22.58 -23.13
N MET A 337 18.07 -22.99 -22.14
CA MET A 337 18.00 -22.45 -20.78
C MET A 337 18.29 -20.94 -20.74
N SER A 338 19.34 -20.49 -21.44
CA SER A 338 19.68 -19.08 -21.55
C SER A 338 18.59 -18.27 -22.24
N SER A 339 17.97 -18.81 -23.30
CA SER A 339 16.87 -18.13 -24.02
C SER A 339 15.58 -18.04 -23.21
N GLY A 340 15.35 -18.98 -22.27
CA GLY A 340 14.18 -18.96 -21.39
C GLY A 340 14.26 -17.94 -20.26
N LEU A 341 15.47 -17.56 -19.84
CA LEU A 341 15.69 -16.68 -18.69
C LEU A 341 15.05 -15.28 -18.85
N PRO A 342 15.17 -14.56 -19.98
CA PRO A 342 14.51 -13.28 -20.17
C PRO A 342 12.99 -13.35 -20.15
N PHE A 343 12.42 -14.47 -20.62
CA PHE A 343 10.98 -14.67 -20.58
C PHE A 343 10.50 -14.85 -19.13
N LEU A 344 11.24 -15.65 -18.35
CA LEU A 344 10.95 -15.86 -16.93
C LEU A 344 11.09 -14.57 -16.12
N THR A 345 12.14 -13.77 -16.35
CA THR A 345 12.33 -12.49 -15.64
C THR A 345 11.26 -11.48 -15.99
N LYS A 346 10.84 -11.41 -17.27
CA LYS A 346 9.72 -10.57 -17.69
C LYS A 346 8.40 -11.02 -17.03
N LEU A 347 8.13 -12.33 -17.02
CA LEU A 347 6.94 -12.89 -16.40
C LEU A 347 6.88 -12.60 -14.90
N LEU A 348 7.98 -12.82 -14.17
CA LEU A 348 8.08 -12.53 -12.73
C LEU A 348 7.93 -11.03 -12.44
N GLY A 349 8.53 -10.17 -13.26
CA GLY A 349 8.44 -8.71 -13.10
C GLY A 349 7.05 -8.15 -13.40
N GLU A 350 6.36 -8.69 -14.40
CA GLU A 350 5.01 -8.25 -14.78
C GLU A 350 3.90 -8.96 -14.00
N TRP A 351 4.17 -10.07 -13.30
CA TRP A 351 3.17 -10.84 -12.56
C TRP A 351 2.31 -10.01 -11.59
N PRO A 352 2.87 -9.13 -10.73
CA PRO A 352 2.06 -8.33 -9.81
C PRO A 352 1.16 -7.33 -10.56
N LEU A 353 1.67 -6.76 -11.65
CA LEU A 353 0.94 -5.82 -12.52
C LEU A 353 -0.18 -6.54 -13.29
N MET A 354 0.10 -7.73 -13.80
CA MET A 354 -0.85 -8.54 -14.55
C MET A 354 -1.98 -9.04 -13.65
N LYS A 355 -1.66 -9.42 -12.40
CA LYS A 355 -2.65 -9.73 -11.37
C LYS A 355 -3.55 -8.51 -11.07
N LEU A 356 -2.98 -7.31 -11.05
CA LEU A 356 -3.75 -6.07 -10.87
C LEU A 356 -4.65 -5.77 -12.07
N ARG A 357 -4.12 -5.90 -13.29
CA ARG A 357 -4.85 -5.69 -14.54
C ARG A 357 -6.02 -6.67 -14.68
N LEU A 358 -5.83 -7.93 -14.27
CA LEU A 358 -6.89 -8.94 -14.26
C LEU A 358 -8.00 -8.63 -13.23
N ARG A 359 -7.65 -8.02 -12.08
CA ARG A 359 -8.62 -7.64 -11.05
C ARG A 359 -9.41 -6.37 -11.37
N LEU A 360 -8.74 -5.36 -11.95
CA LEU A 360 -9.32 -4.03 -12.22
C LEU A 360 -9.95 -3.91 -13.63
N GLY A 361 -9.69 -4.85 -14.55
CA GLY A 361 -10.29 -4.85 -15.88
C GLY A 361 -9.94 -3.64 -16.74
N CYS A 362 -10.91 -3.11 -17.50
CA CYS A 362 -10.74 -2.00 -18.45
C CYS A 362 -10.42 -0.64 -17.81
N ASP A 363 -10.47 -0.51 -16.48
CA ASP A 363 -10.25 0.75 -15.75
C ASP A 363 -8.77 0.96 -15.34
N TYR A 364 -7.85 0.13 -15.84
CA TYR A 364 -6.43 0.19 -15.52
C TYR A 364 -5.74 1.41 -16.18
N GLN A 365 -5.46 2.46 -15.39
CA GLN A 365 -4.58 3.55 -15.82
C GLN A 365 -3.10 3.19 -15.59
N SER A 366 -2.40 2.78 -16.65
CA SER A 366 -0.98 2.40 -16.58
C SER A 366 -0.05 3.53 -16.10
N LYS A 367 -0.43 4.80 -16.33
CA LYS A 367 0.40 5.98 -16.02
C LYS A 367 0.74 6.14 -14.54
N LEU A 368 -0.13 5.70 -13.63
CA LEU A 368 0.09 5.81 -12.17
C LEU A 368 1.13 4.79 -11.66
N LEU A 369 1.21 3.62 -12.29
CA LEU A 369 2.21 2.60 -11.97
C LEU A 369 3.54 2.82 -12.71
N GLU A 370 3.55 3.57 -13.81
CA GLU A 370 4.79 4.02 -14.44
C GLU A 370 5.53 5.10 -13.63
N MET A 371 4.86 5.71 -12.64
CA MET A 371 5.44 6.65 -11.68
C MET A 371 6.15 5.97 -10.50
N VAL A 372 5.80 4.73 -10.17
CA VAL A 372 6.54 3.90 -9.18
C VAL A 372 7.67 3.17 -9.90
#